data_AF-A0A2I0JR14-F1
#
_entry.id   AF-A0A2I0JR14-F1
#
_cell.length_a   1.000
_cell.length_b   1.000
_cell.length_c   1.000
_cell.angle_alpha   90.00
_cell.angle_beta   90.00
_cell.angle_gamma   90.00
#
_symmetry.space_group_name_H-M   'P 1'
#
loop_
_entity.id
_entity.type
_entity.pdbx_description
1 polymer ?
#
loop_
_entity_poly.entity_id
_entity_poly.type
_entity_poly.pdbx_seq_one_letter_code
_entity_poly.pdbx_strand_id
1 'polypeptide(L)'
;VVEKAVPALVDLAEITNLGDHKKLGDSIVTVLEECLQSQAAGRNSFSSRTKEQIEELLSSRQRLKWEKGMPKEDLHIKQAAALVVKLEGNSLFSSGNISVAASKYSEALALCPMRSKKERVVLYSNRAQCHLLLQQPLAAISDATRAFCLHSPLNRHAKSLWRRAQAYDMLGLAKESLLDAILFINECSQSSDPDLSLRQNKVPDYAERLVKKQMRAAWLFREAAIKHGGVQCEGDGRDVYGVQDTDDSEWETASESDIGNDGRDEMGEEEDDEEEDKRVEK
;
A
#
# COMPACT_ATOMS: atom_id res chain seq x y z
N VAL A 1 -21.88 -3.02 -10.36
CA VAL A 1 -20.99 -3.85 -9.53
C VAL A 1 -19.55 -3.66 -9.95
N VAL A 2 -19.20 -3.92 -11.23
CA VAL A 2 -17.82 -3.77 -11.76
C VAL A 2 -17.21 -2.39 -11.47
N GLU A 3 -17.91 -1.28 -11.77
CA GLU A 3 -17.46 0.10 -11.47
C GLU A 3 -16.97 0.32 -10.03
N LYS A 4 -17.58 -0.36 -9.04
CA LYS A 4 -17.18 -0.23 -7.63
C LYS A 4 -16.01 -1.14 -7.27
N ALA A 5 -15.83 -2.23 -8.01
CA ALA A 5 -14.80 -3.23 -7.75
C ALA A 5 -13.46 -2.91 -8.45
N VAL A 6 -13.49 -2.24 -9.61
CA VAL A 6 -12.28 -1.97 -10.40
C VAL A 6 -11.16 -1.31 -9.60
N PRO A 7 -11.37 -0.26 -8.78
CA PRO A 7 -10.27 0.36 -8.05
C PRO A 7 -9.52 -0.64 -7.15
N ALA A 8 -10.26 -1.47 -6.41
CA ALA A 8 -9.70 -2.50 -5.55
C ALA A 8 -9.00 -3.60 -6.36
N LEU A 9 -9.59 -4.04 -7.47
CA LEU A 9 -8.99 -5.06 -8.33
C LEU A 9 -7.68 -4.57 -8.97
N VAL A 10 -7.62 -3.31 -9.38
CA VAL A 10 -6.40 -2.69 -9.93
C VAL A 10 -5.29 -2.67 -8.89
N ASP A 11 -5.59 -2.31 -7.63
CA ASP A 11 -4.60 -2.30 -6.55
C ASP A 11 -4.10 -3.71 -6.20
N LEU A 12 -4.93 -4.74 -6.39
CA LEU A 12 -4.60 -6.16 -6.16
C LEU A 12 -3.93 -6.84 -7.37
N ALA A 13 -3.88 -6.20 -8.53
CA ALA A 13 -3.39 -6.80 -9.77
C ALA A 13 -1.88 -7.11 -9.78
N GLU A 14 -1.14 -6.55 -8.80
CA GLU A 14 0.29 -6.79 -8.58
C GLU A 14 0.55 -8.00 -7.66
N ILE A 15 -0.49 -8.62 -7.07
CA ILE A 15 -0.34 -9.83 -6.24
C ILE A 15 0.13 -11.01 -7.10
N THR A 16 1.23 -11.64 -6.71
CA THR A 16 1.74 -12.83 -7.38
C THR A 16 1.02 -14.11 -6.94
N ASN A 17 0.88 -14.33 -5.63
CA ASN A 17 0.27 -15.54 -5.05
C ASN A 17 -0.67 -15.17 -3.89
N LEU A 18 -1.81 -15.85 -3.76
CA LEU A 18 -2.68 -15.72 -2.59
C LEU A 18 -3.19 -17.10 -2.16
N GLY A 19 -2.59 -17.64 -1.09
CA GLY A 19 -2.83 -19.04 -0.70
C GLY A 19 -2.44 -19.98 -1.84
N ASP A 20 -3.38 -20.84 -2.25
CA ASP A 20 -3.18 -21.80 -3.35
C ASP A 20 -3.29 -21.17 -4.75
N HIS A 21 -3.73 -19.91 -4.84
CA HIS A 21 -3.92 -19.23 -6.11
C HIS A 21 -2.62 -18.59 -6.60
N LYS A 22 -1.91 -19.32 -7.47
CA LYS A 22 -0.76 -18.80 -8.22
C LYS A 22 -1.22 -17.88 -9.35
N LYS A 23 -0.44 -16.84 -9.64
CA LYS A 23 -0.69 -15.88 -10.74
C LYS A 23 -2.04 -15.15 -10.63
N LEU A 24 -2.54 -14.93 -9.41
CA LEU A 24 -3.83 -14.28 -9.17
C LEU A 24 -3.91 -12.89 -9.83
N GLY A 25 -2.85 -12.08 -9.70
CA GLY A 25 -2.78 -10.77 -10.35
C GLY A 25 -2.90 -10.84 -11.87
N ASP A 26 -2.37 -11.89 -12.50
CA ASP A 26 -2.49 -12.11 -13.96
C ASP A 26 -3.95 -12.42 -14.32
N SER A 27 -4.61 -13.27 -13.54
CA SER A 27 -6.03 -13.58 -13.73
C SER A 27 -6.91 -12.33 -13.57
N ILE A 28 -6.63 -11.47 -12.59
CA ILE A 28 -7.35 -10.20 -12.40
C ILE A 28 -7.22 -9.32 -13.65
N VAL A 29 -6.00 -9.17 -14.18
CA VAL A 29 -5.74 -8.35 -15.37
C VAL A 29 -6.49 -8.90 -16.57
N THR A 30 -6.43 -10.21 -16.83
CA THR A 30 -7.14 -10.85 -17.96
C THR A 30 -8.64 -10.59 -17.89
N VAL A 31 -9.24 -10.77 -16.70
CA VAL A 31 -10.69 -10.52 -16.52
C VAL A 31 -11.04 -9.05 -16.73
N LEU A 32 -10.22 -8.12 -16.24
CA LEU A 32 -10.44 -6.68 -16.46
C LEU A 32 -10.31 -6.29 -17.94
N GLU A 33 -9.38 -6.91 -18.66
CA GLU A 33 -9.19 -6.71 -20.10
C GLU A 33 -10.42 -7.20 -20.90
N GLU A 34 -10.92 -8.40 -20.61
CA GLU A 34 -12.13 -8.95 -21.22
C GLU A 34 -13.37 -8.10 -20.92
N CYS A 35 -13.47 -7.55 -19.69
CA CYS A 35 -14.53 -6.62 -19.32
C CYS A 35 -14.47 -5.34 -20.16
N LEU A 36 -13.28 -4.81 -20.47
CA LEU A 36 -13.13 -3.63 -21.31
C LEU A 36 -13.53 -3.91 -22.77
N GLN A 37 -13.09 -5.05 -23.31
CA GLN A 37 -13.37 -5.45 -24.70
C GLN A 37 -14.87 -5.74 -24.93
N SER A 38 -15.51 -6.44 -24.01
CA SER A 38 -16.95 -6.75 -24.11
C SER A 38 -17.84 -5.50 -24.06
N GLN A 39 -17.39 -4.42 -23.42
CA GLN A 39 -18.12 -3.15 -23.39
C GLN A 39 -17.98 -2.31 -24.65
N ALA A 40 -16.90 -2.46 -25.42
CA ALA A 40 -16.81 -1.85 -26.75
C ALA A 40 -17.92 -2.34 -27.70
N ALA A 41 -18.54 -3.50 -27.40
CA ALA A 41 -19.63 -4.09 -28.17
C ALA A 41 -21.04 -3.94 -27.54
N GLY A 42 -21.16 -3.36 -26.33
CA GLY A 42 -22.39 -3.38 -25.51
C GLY A 42 -22.98 -2.00 -25.15
N ARG A 43 -24.23 -1.97 -24.66
CA ARG A 43 -25.00 -0.74 -24.32
C ARG A 43 -24.66 -0.08 -22.96
N ASN A 44 -23.82 -0.69 -22.12
CA ASN A 44 -23.40 -0.12 -20.83
C ASN A 44 -21.95 0.33 -20.94
N SER A 45 -21.69 1.64 -20.85
CA SER A 45 -20.34 2.20 -20.86
C SER A 45 -19.83 2.38 -19.45
N PHE A 46 -18.60 1.94 -19.19
CA PHE A 46 -17.85 2.33 -18.01
C PHE A 46 -17.70 3.86 -17.92
N SER A 47 -17.54 4.36 -16.71
CA SER A 47 -17.11 5.73 -16.47
C SER A 47 -15.72 5.96 -17.05
N SER A 48 -15.41 7.21 -17.46
CA SER A 48 -14.09 7.57 -18.00
C SER A 48 -12.97 7.14 -17.05
N ARG A 49 -13.17 7.41 -15.76
CA ARG A 49 -12.23 7.06 -14.68
C ARG A 49 -11.94 5.56 -14.61
N THR A 50 -12.97 4.72 -14.69
CA THR A 50 -12.79 3.26 -14.63
C THR A 50 -12.02 2.74 -15.84
N LYS A 51 -12.26 3.30 -17.03
CA LYS A 51 -11.50 2.96 -18.24
C LYS A 51 -10.03 3.35 -18.09
N GLU A 52 -9.76 4.58 -17.66
CA GLU A 52 -8.40 5.09 -17.43
C GLU A 52 -7.62 4.19 -16.46
N GLN A 53 -8.25 3.73 -15.37
CA GLN A 53 -7.61 2.82 -14.41
C GLN A 53 -7.25 1.45 -15.02
N ILE A 54 -8.14 0.88 -15.84
CA ILE A 54 -7.87 -0.40 -16.52
C ILE A 54 -6.77 -0.21 -17.58
N GLU A 55 -6.81 0.87 -18.36
CA GLU A 55 -5.79 1.19 -19.36
C GLU A 55 -4.40 1.44 -18.75
N GLU A 56 -4.34 2.11 -17.59
CA GLU A 56 -3.10 2.29 -16.83
C GLU A 56 -2.52 0.94 -16.36
N LEU A 57 -3.39 0.04 -15.90
CA LEU A 57 -2.98 -1.32 -15.50
C LEU A 57 -2.43 -2.12 -16.68
N LEU A 58 -3.10 -2.08 -17.84
CA LEU A 58 -2.64 -2.74 -19.06
C LEU A 58 -1.32 -2.14 -19.56
N SER A 59 -1.17 -0.82 -19.50
CA SER A 59 0.08 -0.12 -19.84
C SER A 59 1.22 -0.54 -18.90
N SER A 60 0.93 -0.72 -17.62
CA SER A 60 1.89 -1.22 -16.63
C SER A 60 2.34 -2.66 -16.95
N ARG A 61 1.41 -3.52 -17.37
CA ARG A 61 1.72 -4.88 -17.81
C ARG A 61 2.52 -4.93 -19.10
N GLN A 62 2.24 -4.02 -20.02
CA GLN A 62 3.05 -3.85 -21.21
C GLN A 62 4.47 -3.41 -20.81
N ARG A 63 4.63 -2.39 -19.99
CA ARG A 63 5.95 -1.94 -19.51
C ARG A 63 6.80 -3.08 -18.93
N LEU A 64 6.20 -3.93 -18.09
CA LEU A 64 6.89 -5.12 -17.57
C LEU A 64 7.41 -6.04 -18.68
N LYS A 65 6.59 -6.32 -19.72
CA LYS A 65 7.01 -7.15 -20.88
C LYS A 65 8.17 -6.52 -21.65
N TRP A 66 8.13 -5.20 -21.86
CA TRP A 66 9.20 -4.47 -22.55
C TRP A 66 10.50 -4.49 -21.74
N GLU A 67 10.41 -4.32 -20.42
CA GLU A 67 11.56 -4.39 -19.52
C GLU A 67 12.18 -5.79 -19.44
N LYS A 68 11.44 -6.87 -19.77
CA LYS A 68 12.04 -8.22 -19.86
C LYS A 68 13.09 -8.35 -20.96
N GLY A 69 12.95 -7.59 -22.05
CA GLY A 69 13.88 -7.61 -23.18
C GLY A 69 14.93 -6.49 -23.14
N MET A 70 14.95 -5.68 -22.08
CA MET A 70 15.85 -4.54 -21.96
C MET A 70 17.23 -5.00 -21.45
N PRO A 71 18.35 -4.42 -21.96
CA PRO A 71 19.68 -4.69 -21.42
C PRO A 71 19.77 -4.43 -19.91
N LYS A 72 20.60 -5.20 -19.21
CA LYS A 72 20.76 -5.05 -17.75
C LYS A 72 21.32 -3.67 -17.40
N GLU A 73 22.22 -3.15 -18.22
CA GLU A 73 22.81 -1.82 -18.05
C GLU A 73 21.75 -0.71 -18.09
N ASP A 74 20.81 -0.79 -19.03
CA ASP A 74 19.71 0.17 -19.15
C ASP A 74 18.77 0.09 -17.95
N LEU A 75 18.49 -1.12 -17.45
CA LEU A 75 17.72 -1.32 -16.22
C LEU A 75 18.42 -0.69 -15.00
N HIS A 76 19.74 -0.85 -14.89
CA HIS A 76 20.52 -0.20 -13.83
C HIS A 76 20.49 1.33 -13.93
N ILE A 77 20.57 1.88 -15.15
CA ILE A 77 20.43 3.33 -15.38
C ILE A 77 19.05 3.81 -14.93
N LYS A 78 17.97 3.09 -15.28
CA LYS A 78 16.62 3.41 -14.83
C LYS A 78 16.47 3.35 -13.31
N GLN A 79 17.04 2.32 -12.66
CA GLN A 79 17.02 2.17 -11.22
C GLN A 79 17.79 3.30 -10.52
N ALA A 80 18.97 3.67 -11.03
CA ALA A 80 19.75 4.80 -10.52
C ALA A 80 19.02 6.13 -10.69
N ALA A 81 18.39 6.38 -11.85
CA ALA A 81 17.58 7.57 -12.08
C ALA A 81 16.39 7.64 -11.11
N ALA A 82 15.68 6.52 -10.91
CA ALA A 82 14.59 6.45 -9.93
C ALA A 82 15.07 6.75 -8.51
N LEU A 83 16.26 6.28 -8.13
CA LEU A 83 16.86 6.55 -6.82
C LEU A 83 17.15 8.05 -6.63
N VAL A 84 17.72 8.72 -7.63
CA VAL A 84 17.98 10.17 -7.57
C VAL A 84 16.67 10.95 -7.36
N VAL A 85 15.64 10.65 -8.14
CA VAL A 85 14.32 11.31 -8.02
C VAL A 85 13.66 10.99 -6.68
N LYS A 86 13.83 9.77 -6.14
CA LYS A 86 13.37 9.42 -4.78
C LYS A 86 14.02 10.32 -3.73
N LEU A 87 15.33 10.54 -3.81
CA LEU A 87 16.06 11.37 -2.86
C LEU A 87 15.62 12.85 -2.93
N GLU A 88 15.33 13.36 -4.13
CA GLU A 88 14.69 14.68 -4.29
C GLU A 88 13.33 14.73 -3.58
N GLY A 89 12.50 13.69 -3.78
CA GLY A 89 11.22 13.54 -3.07
C GLY A 89 11.38 13.55 -1.55
N ASN A 90 12.36 12.83 -1.01
CA ASN A 90 12.66 12.79 0.43
C ASN A 90 13.09 14.17 0.96
N SER A 91 13.90 14.92 0.21
CA SER A 91 14.31 16.28 0.56
C SER A 91 13.12 17.24 0.59
N LEU A 92 12.24 17.15 -0.43
CA LEU A 92 11.02 17.94 -0.48
C LEU A 92 10.04 17.58 0.64
N PHE A 93 9.90 16.30 0.96
CA PHE A 93 9.08 15.83 2.08
C PHE A 93 9.59 16.40 3.40
N SER A 94 10.90 16.31 3.64
CA SER A 94 11.53 16.81 4.87
C SER A 94 11.46 18.33 5.00
N SER A 95 11.41 19.06 3.88
CA SER A 95 11.19 20.52 3.86
C SER A 95 9.72 20.94 3.95
N GLY A 96 8.79 20.00 4.10
CA GLY A 96 7.35 20.25 4.22
C GLY A 96 6.63 20.49 2.88
N ASN A 97 7.32 20.37 1.75
CA ASN A 97 6.74 20.53 0.41
C ASN A 97 6.03 19.25 -0.05
N ILE A 98 5.00 18.83 0.70
CA ILE A 98 4.37 17.51 0.59
C ILE A 98 3.78 17.24 -0.80
N SER A 99 3.10 18.22 -1.41
CA SER A 99 2.52 18.04 -2.75
C SER A 99 3.57 17.79 -3.81
N VAL A 100 4.72 18.48 -3.74
CA VAL A 100 5.81 18.32 -4.71
C VAL A 100 6.55 17.01 -4.46
N ALA A 101 6.71 16.61 -3.20
CA ALA A 101 7.25 15.30 -2.83
C ALA A 101 6.41 14.15 -3.43
N ALA A 102 5.07 14.23 -3.34
CA ALA A 102 4.18 13.24 -3.94
C ALA A 102 4.36 13.14 -5.46
N SER A 103 4.51 14.28 -6.16
CA SER A 103 4.82 14.31 -7.59
C SER A 103 6.17 13.66 -7.90
N LYS A 104 7.20 13.92 -7.09
CA LYS A 104 8.53 13.31 -7.26
C LYS A 104 8.53 11.80 -7.02
N TYR A 105 7.80 11.30 -6.02
CA TYR A 105 7.64 9.86 -5.86
C TYR A 105 6.90 9.21 -7.03
N SER A 106 5.95 9.93 -7.66
CA SER A 106 5.28 9.46 -8.87
C SER A 106 6.23 9.37 -10.07
N GLU A 107 7.08 10.37 -10.25
CA GLU A 107 8.15 10.37 -11.26
C GLU A 107 9.14 9.21 -11.03
N ALA A 108 9.56 9.00 -9.77
CA ALA A 108 10.42 7.89 -9.40
C ALA A 108 9.76 6.53 -9.69
N LEU A 109 8.46 6.35 -9.44
CA LEU A 109 7.72 5.12 -9.77
C LEU A 109 7.61 4.85 -11.27
N ALA A 110 7.56 5.91 -12.09
CA ALA A 110 7.52 5.80 -13.54
C ALA A 110 8.88 5.35 -14.11
N LEU A 111 9.98 5.78 -13.48
CA LEU A 111 11.34 5.39 -13.85
C LEU A 111 11.75 4.02 -13.30
N CYS A 112 11.29 3.70 -12.08
CA CYS A 112 11.67 2.50 -11.35
C CYS A 112 11.26 1.23 -12.13
N PRO A 113 12.20 0.31 -12.42
CA PRO A 113 11.87 -0.94 -13.10
C PRO A 113 10.75 -1.70 -12.39
N MET A 114 9.86 -2.32 -13.16
CA MET A 114 8.69 -3.03 -12.62
C MET A 114 9.07 -4.25 -11.76
N ARG A 115 10.27 -4.81 -11.97
CA ARG A 115 10.82 -5.92 -11.17
C ARG A 115 11.51 -5.48 -9.88
N SER A 116 11.86 -4.20 -9.72
CA SER A 116 12.48 -3.63 -8.52
C SER A 116 11.45 -3.47 -7.40
N LYS A 117 10.89 -4.59 -6.92
CA LYS A 117 9.74 -4.61 -5.99
C LYS A 117 10.07 -3.89 -4.69
N LYS A 118 11.25 -4.11 -4.12
CA LYS A 118 11.68 -3.50 -2.85
C LYS A 118 11.61 -1.96 -2.93
N GLU A 119 12.18 -1.38 -3.98
CA GLU A 119 12.17 0.06 -4.20
C GLU A 119 10.76 0.60 -4.47
N ARG A 120 9.96 -0.12 -5.25
CA ARG A 120 8.57 0.26 -5.53
C ARG A 120 7.71 0.25 -4.26
N VAL A 121 7.90 -0.72 -3.36
CA VAL A 121 7.22 -0.77 -2.04
C VAL A 121 7.50 0.52 -1.26
N VAL A 122 8.78 0.92 -1.17
CA VAL A 122 9.18 2.15 -0.46
C VAL A 122 8.55 3.38 -1.10
N LEU A 123 8.63 3.50 -2.43
CA LEU A 123 8.09 4.64 -3.17
C LEU A 123 6.57 4.80 -2.99
N TYR A 124 5.81 3.71 -3.17
CA TYR A 124 4.37 3.73 -2.93
C TYR A 124 4.06 4.07 -1.47
N SER A 125 4.79 3.49 -0.52
CA SER A 125 4.55 3.77 0.90
C SER A 125 4.82 5.25 1.23
N ASN A 126 5.90 5.83 0.72
CA ASN A 126 6.23 7.24 0.96
C ASN A 126 5.25 8.20 0.27
N ARG A 127 4.75 7.84 -0.92
CA ARG A 127 3.68 8.59 -1.58
C ARG A 127 2.34 8.48 -0.83
N ALA A 128 2.02 7.31 -0.27
CA ALA A 128 0.86 7.15 0.63
C ALA A 128 0.94 8.08 1.85
N GLN A 129 2.14 8.25 2.42
CA GLN A 129 2.35 9.22 3.51
C GLN A 129 2.05 10.65 3.07
N CYS A 130 2.47 11.04 1.86
CA CYS A 130 2.15 12.35 1.31
C CYS A 130 0.64 12.51 1.16
N HIS A 131 -0.06 11.50 0.64
CA HIS A 131 -1.51 11.53 0.49
C HIS A 131 -2.25 11.66 1.82
N LEU A 132 -1.78 11.01 2.89
CA LEU A 132 -2.32 11.21 4.24
C LEU A 132 -2.22 12.66 4.71
N LEU A 133 -1.02 13.24 4.61
CA LEU A 133 -0.77 14.63 5.01
C LEU A 133 -1.57 15.63 4.17
N LEU A 134 -1.85 15.31 2.90
CA LEU A 134 -2.68 16.09 1.99
C LEU A 134 -4.19 15.84 2.16
N GLN A 135 -4.61 15.07 3.17
CA GLN A 135 -6.01 14.72 3.41
C GLN A 135 -6.68 13.97 2.25
N GLN A 136 -5.94 13.09 1.58
CA GLN A 136 -6.38 12.28 0.43
C GLN A 136 -6.42 10.79 0.78
N PRO A 137 -7.34 10.35 1.66
CA PRO A 137 -7.31 9.00 2.22
C PRO A 137 -7.49 7.88 1.17
N LEU A 138 -8.29 8.10 0.13
CA LEU A 138 -8.48 7.10 -0.93
C LEU A 138 -7.19 6.83 -1.73
N ALA A 139 -6.40 7.87 -2.00
CA ALA A 139 -5.12 7.73 -2.68
C ALA A 139 -4.09 7.05 -1.76
N ALA A 140 -4.08 7.40 -0.47
CA ALA A 140 -3.24 6.73 0.52
C ALA A 140 -3.55 5.23 0.65
N ILE A 141 -4.84 4.84 0.64
CA ILE A 141 -5.25 3.42 0.65
C ILE A 141 -4.75 2.68 -0.58
N SER A 142 -4.89 3.29 -1.76
CA SER A 142 -4.46 2.67 -3.03
C SER A 142 -2.94 2.43 -3.03
N ASP A 143 -2.15 3.47 -2.72
CA ASP A 143 -0.69 3.35 -2.66
C ASP A 143 -0.21 2.37 -1.57
N ALA A 144 -0.79 2.44 -0.36
CA ALA A 144 -0.43 1.52 0.71
C ALA A 144 -0.79 0.07 0.36
N THR A 145 -1.89 -0.15 -0.36
CA THR A 145 -2.29 -1.48 -0.84
C THR A 145 -1.36 -1.99 -1.92
N ARG A 146 -0.93 -1.15 -2.88
CA ARG A 146 0.07 -1.56 -3.89
C ARG A 146 1.41 -1.93 -3.25
N ALA A 147 1.89 -1.11 -2.30
CA ALA A 147 3.08 -1.43 -1.51
C ALA A 147 2.95 -2.79 -0.79
N PHE A 148 1.77 -3.07 -0.24
CA PHE A 148 1.47 -4.32 0.44
C PHE A 148 1.44 -5.53 -0.51
N CYS A 149 0.92 -5.37 -1.72
CA CYS A 149 0.86 -6.42 -2.74
C CYS A 149 2.23 -6.76 -3.33
N LEU A 150 3.16 -5.80 -3.35
CA LEU A 150 4.52 -6.00 -3.86
C LEU A 150 5.49 -6.58 -2.84
N HIS A 151 5.23 -6.40 -1.54
CA HIS A 151 6.13 -6.84 -0.48
C HIS A 151 6.22 -8.37 -0.39
N SER A 152 7.42 -8.89 -0.12
CA SER A 152 7.67 -10.31 0.14
C SER A 152 8.42 -10.45 1.47
N PRO A 153 7.87 -11.14 2.49
CA PRO A 153 6.61 -11.88 2.48
C PRO A 153 5.40 -10.95 2.33
N LEU A 154 4.34 -11.42 1.69
CA LEU A 154 3.11 -10.64 1.57
C LEU A 154 2.66 -10.19 2.95
N ASN A 155 2.10 -8.99 3.00
CA ASN A 155 1.45 -8.41 4.16
C ASN A 155 2.36 -7.96 5.31
N ARG A 156 3.68 -7.86 5.09
CA ARG A 156 4.67 -7.58 6.16
C ARG A 156 5.41 -6.24 6.02
N HIS A 157 4.74 -5.20 5.53
CA HIS A 157 5.30 -3.85 5.48
C HIS A 157 4.62 -2.93 6.49
N ALA A 158 5.18 -2.84 7.70
CA ALA A 158 4.61 -2.13 8.85
C ALA A 158 4.23 -0.68 8.53
N LYS A 159 5.11 0.08 7.86
CA LYS A 159 4.84 1.48 7.48
C LYS A 159 3.59 1.60 6.60
N SER A 160 3.40 0.71 5.61
CA SER A 160 2.20 0.74 4.75
C SER A 160 0.93 0.34 5.49
N LEU A 161 1.01 -0.66 6.39
CA LEU A 161 -0.12 -1.06 7.24
C LEU A 161 -0.59 0.11 8.10
N TRP A 162 0.33 0.79 8.77
CA TRP A 162 0.01 1.95 9.60
C TRP A 162 -0.63 3.08 8.78
N ARG A 163 -0.03 3.41 7.63
CA ARG A 163 -0.54 4.44 6.72
C ARG A 163 -1.97 4.10 6.23
N ARG A 164 -2.23 2.84 5.90
CA ARG A 164 -3.57 2.40 5.46
C ARG A 164 -4.58 2.40 6.60
N ALA A 165 -4.18 2.02 7.81
CA ALA A 165 -5.02 2.09 9.01
C ALA A 165 -5.47 3.53 9.29
N GLN A 166 -4.57 4.51 9.18
CA GLN A 166 -4.86 5.94 9.32
C GLN A 166 -5.82 6.42 8.22
N ALA A 167 -5.59 6.03 6.97
CA ALA A 167 -6.49 6.42 5.88
C ALA A 167 -7.90 5.83 6.04
N TYR A 168 -8.03 4.60 6.54
CA TYR A 168 -9.33 4.01 6.87
C TYR A 168 -10.02 4.72 8.04
N ASP A 169 -9.26 5.15 9.05
CA ASP A 169 -9.80 5.96 10.15
C ASP A 169 -10.40 7.28 9.66
N MET A 170 -9.70 7.99 8.75
CA MET A 170 -10.20 9.22 8.12
C MET A 170 -11.51 9.02 7.35
N LEU A 171 -11.77 7.80 6.84
CA LEU A 171 -12.99 7.45 6.12
C LEU A 171 -14.09 6.88 7.04
N GLY A 172 -13.84 6.73 8.34
CA GLY A 172 -14.77 6.09 9.27
C GLY A 172 -14.91 4.58 9.09
N LEU A 173 -13.97 3.95 8.38
CA LEU A 173 -13.93 2.50 8.13
C LEU A 173 -13.25 1.78 9.31
N ALA A 174 -13.97 1.77 10.44
CA ALA A 174 -13.40 1.35 11.73
C ALA A 174 -12.92 -0.11 11.75
N LYS A 175 -13.61 -1.03 11.05
CA LYS A 175 -13.22 -2.45 11.03
C LYS A 175 -11.92 -2.66 10.26
N GLU A 176 -11.81 -2.03 9.10
CA GLU A 176 -10.66 -2.08 8.21
C GLU A 176 -9.44 -1.42 8.88
N SER A 177 -9.65 -0.24 9.48
CA SER A 177 -8.62 0.45 10.26
C SER A 177 -8.11 -0.39 11.43
N LEU A 178 -9.02 -1.04 12.18
CA LEU A 178 -8.67 -1.93 13.28
C LEU A 178 -7.84 -3.14 12.83
N LEU A 179 -8.23 -3.78 11.74
CA LEU A 179 -7.50 -4.94 11.21
C LEU A 179 -6.07 -4.57 10.81
N ASP A 180 -5.88 -3.46 10.09
CA ASP A 180 -4.55 -2.99 9.71
C ASP A 180 -3.72 -2.58 10.92
N ALA A 181 -4.32 -1.94 11.93
CA ALA A 181 -3.62 -1.56 13.16
C ALA A 181 -3.16 -2.79 13.98
N ILE A 182 -3.97 -3.84 14.06
CA ILE A 182 -3.58 -5.09 14.74
C ILE A 182 -2.45 -5.78 13.97
N LEU A 183 -2.53 -5.83 12.62
CA LEU A 183 -1.46 -6.38 11.79
C LEU A 183 -0.16 -5.59 11.94
N PHE A 184 -0.24 -4.26 11.99
CA PHE A 184 0.91 -3.39 12.27
C PHE A 184 1.58 -3.74 13.59
N ILE A 185 0.81 -3.87 14.68
CA ILE A 185 1.33 -4.24 16.00
C ILE A 185 2.01 -5.61 15.98
N ASN A 186 1.40 -6.57 15.29
CA ASN A 186 1.97 -7.90 15.14
C ASN A 186 3.28 -7.89 14.31
N GLU A 187 3.40 -7.01 13.33
CA GLU A 187 4.66 -6.87 12.59
C GLU A 187 5.75 -6.22 13.45
N CYS A 188 5.43 -5.17 14.21
CA CYS A 188 6.37 -4.53 15.14
C CYS A 188 6.89 -5.51 16.21
N SER A 189 6.10 -6.49 16.64
CA SER A 189 6.55 -7.49 17.61
C SER A 189 7.43 -8.58 17.01
N GLN A 190 7.37 -8.79 15.69
CA GLN A 190 8.13 -9.81 14.96
C GLN A 190 9.34 -9.24 14.18
N SER A 191 9.46 -7.92 14.08
CA SER A 191 10.53 -7.28 13.30
C SER A 191 11.88 -7.35 13.99
N SER A 192 12.90 -7.78 13.24
CA SER A 192 14.32 -7.78 13.65
C SER A 192 15.02 -6.42 13.51
N ASP A 193 14.31 -5.42 12.99
CA ASP A 193 14.83 -4.07 12.76
C ASP A 193 15.29 -3.47 14.11
N PRO A 194 16.56 -3.08 14.28
CA PRO A 194 17.05 -2.44 15.49
C PRO A 194 16.15 -1.30 15.98
N ASP A 195 15.58 -0.51 15.07
CA ASP A 195 14.78 0.66 15.41
C ASP A 195 13.40 0.30 15.98
N LEU A 196 12.77 -0.74 15.43
CA LEU A 196 11.52 -1.31 15.96
C LEU A 196 11.75 -2.24 17.17
N SER A 197 12.89 -2.95 17.21
CA SER A 197 13.25 -3.94 18.25
C SER A 197 13.83 -3.31 19.53
N LEU A 198 14.32 -2.06 19.47
CA LEU A 198 14.67 -1.26 20.65
C LEU A 198 13.46 -1.05 21.58
N ARG A 199 12.23 -1.18 21.08
CA ARG A 199 10.98 -1.16 21.86
C ARG A 199 10.54 -2.54 22.35
N GLN A 200 11.44 -3.29 23.00
CA GLN A 200 11.17 -4.61 23.61
C GLN A 200 9.70 -4.74 24.09
N ASN A 201 8.91 -5.50 23.33
CA ASN A 201 7.56 -5.95 23.69
C ASN A 201 6.53 -4.85 24.04
N LYS A 202 6.74 -3.59 23.67
CA LYS A 202 5.78 -2.52 23.94
C LYS A 202 5.17 -2.00 22.64
N VAL A 203 3.86 -2.21 22.52
CA VAL A 203 3.02 -1.60 21.48
C VAL A 203 3.23 -0.08 21.53
N PRO A 204 3.48 0.59 20.39
CA PRO A 204 3.55 2.05 20.37
C PRO A 204 2.24 2.68 20.87
N ASP A 205 2.34 3.68 21.75
CA ASP A 205 1.17 4.30 22.40
C ASP A 205 0.14 4.80 21.37
N TYR A 206 0.60 5.36 20.25
CA TYR A 206 -0.27 5.81 19.16
C TYR A 206 -1.07 4.65 18.54
N ALA A 207 -0.48 3.47 18.42
CA ALA A 207 -1.14 2.29 17.85
C ALA A 207 -2.17 1.73 18.84
N GLU A 208 -1.84 1.71 20.14
CA GLU A 208 -2.79 1.34 21.19
C GLU A 208 -4.00 2.29 21.21
N ARG A 209 -3.76 3.61 21.11
CA ARG A 209 -4.84 4.62 21.04
C ARG A 209 -5.76 4.37 19.85
N LEU A 210 -5.20 4.14 18.65
CA LEU A 210 -5.98 3.87 17.45
C LEU A 210 -6.79 2.58 17.60
N VAL A 211 -6.18 1.50 18.08
CA VAL A 211 -6.88 0.22 18.32
C VAL A 211 -8.05 0.40 19.28
N LYS A 212 -7.85 1.08 20.42
CA LYS A 212 -8.93 1.37 21.39
C LYS A 212 -10.06 2.19 20.76
N LYS A 213 -9.72 3.23 19.98
CA LYS A 213 -10.69 4.05 19.24
C LYS A 213 -11.53 3.17 18.30
N GLN A 214 -10.88 2.36 17.47
CA GLN A 214 -11.59 1.55 16.48
C GLN A 214 -12.34 0.36 17.05
N MET A 215 -11.85 -0.26 18.13
CA MET A 215 -12.60 -1.31 18.84
C MET A 215 -13.94 -0.80 19.37
N ARG A 216 -13.97 0.44 19.89
CA ARG A 216 -15.21 1.09 20.34
C ARG A 216 -16.13 1.40 19.15
N ALA A 217 -15.59 1.99 18.08
CA ALA A 217 -16.35 2.36 16.90
C ALA A 217 -16.90 1.15 16.11
N ALA A 218 -16.19 0.02 16.08
CA ALA A 218 -16.60 -1.20 15.38
C ALA A 218 -17.65 -2.02 16.13
N TRP A 219 -17.99 -1.64 17.37
CA TRP A 219 -18.94 -2.34 18.25
C TRP A 219 -18.63 -3.82 18.49
N LEU A 220 -17.41 -4.27 18.19
CA LEU A 220 -17.00 -5.68 18.27
C LEU A 220 -17.11 -6.25 19.70
N PHE A 221 -17.12 -5.38 20.72
CA PHE A 221 -17.31 -5.75 22.12
C PHE A 221 -18.60 -5.21 22.73
N ARG A 222 -19.57 -4.75 21.93
CA ARG A 222 -20.82 -4.16 22.45
C ARG A 222 -21.53 -5.11 23.41
N GLU A 223 -21.69 -6.36 23.03
CA GLU A 223 -22.36 -7.38 23.87
C GLU A 223 -21.56 -7.71 25.13
N ALA A 224 -20.23 -7.79 25.02
CA ALA A 224 -19.35 -8.02 26.17
C ALA A 224 -19.37 -6.82 27.15
N ALA A 225 -19.36 -5.60 26.62
CA ALA A 225 -19.45 -4.37 27.40
C ALA A 225 -20.80 -4.27 28.14
N ILE A 226 -21.91 -4.60 27.48
CA ILE A 226 -23.25 -4.63 28.10
C ILE A 226 -23.30 -5.66 29.25
N LYS A 227 -22.71 -6.85 29.08
CA LYS A 227 -22.69 -7.91 30.10
C LYS A 227 -21.82 -7.58 31.31
N HIS A 228 -20.79 -6.74 31.15
CA HIS A 228 -19.85 -6.37 32.21
C HIS A 228 -20.07 -4.96 32.77
N GLY A 229 -21.22 -4.33 32.50
CA GLY A 229 -21.58 -3.01 33.09
C GLY A 229 -20.86 -1.82 32.46
N GLY A 230 -20.36 -1.95 31.23
CA GLY A 230 -19.76 -0.86 30.47
C GLY A 230 -20.80 0.20 30.10
N VAL A 231 -20.44 1.47 30.34
CA VAL A 231 -21.27 2.65 30.09
C VAL A 231 -21.78 2.67 28.64
N GLN A 232 -23.09 2.82 28.47
CA GLN A 232 -23.71 3.16 27.19
C GLN A 232 -23.24 4.57 26.79
N CYS A 233 -22.35 4.67 25.80
CA CYS A 233 -22.26 5.90 25.03
C CYS A 233 -23.41 5.86 24.02
N GLU A 234 -24.57 6.38 24.42
CA GLU A 234 -25.63 6.71 23.46
C GLU A 234 -25.07 7.76 22.51
N GLY A 235 -25.11 7.46 21.21
CA GLY A 235 -24.79 8.44 20.19
C GLY A 235 -25.90 9.48 20.16
N ASP A 236 -25.60 10.69 20.62
CA ASP A 236 -26.45 11.82 20.31
C ASP A 236 -26.07 12.36 18.94
N GLY A 237 -27.08 12.41 18.08
CA GLY A 237 -26.95 12.99 16.77
C GLY A 237 -26.97 14.49 16.90
N ARG A 238 -25.91 15.13 16.39
CA ARG A 238 -25.80 16.57 16.10
C ARG A 238 -25.41 17.41 17.32
N ASP A 239 -24.12 17.67 17.46
CA ASP A 239 -23.66 19.00 17.86
C ASP A 239 -22.42 19.43 17.09
N VAL A 240 -22.50 20.71 16.70
CA VAL A 240 -21.61 21.47 15.85
C VAL A 240 -20.79 22.36 16.80
N TYR A 241 -19.47 22.37 16.61
CA TYR A 241 -18.41 23.12 17.32
C TYR A 241 -18.01 22.68 18.75
N GLY A 242 -16.81 22.08 18.82
CA GLY A 242 -15.71 22.59 19.65
C GLY A 242 -15.68 22.25 21.14
N VAL A 243 -15.00 21.15 21.48
CA VAL A 243 -14.11 21.13 22.66
C VAL A 243 -12.79 20.54 22.22
N GLN A 244 -11.77 21.39 22.37
CA GLN A 244 -10.39 21.19 21.98
C GLN A 244 -9.66 20.64 23.20
N ASP A 245 -9.40 19.33 23.23
CA ASP A 245 -8.33 18.79 24.08
C ASP A 245 -7.05 18.88 23.26
N THR A 246 -6.32 19.98 23.48
CA THR A 246 -4.99 20.21 22.97
C THR A 246 -3.99 19.28 23.66
N ASP A 247 -3.54 18.24 22.94
CA ASP A 247 -2.14 17.85 22.94
C ASP A 247 -1.78 17.31 21.54
N ASP A 248 -1.07 18.18 20.82
CA ASP A 248 -0.81 18.16 19.40
C ASP A 248 0.19 17.05 19.02
N SER A 249 -0.29 15.96 18.43
CA SER A 249 0.51 15.05 17.56
C SER A 249 -0.42 14.16 16.75
N GLU A 250 -1.30 14.76 15.94
CA GLU A 250 -2.23 14.03 15.05
C GLU A 250 -1.53 13.22 13.94
N TRP A 251 -0.22 13.41 13.77
CA TRP A 251 0.58 12.69 12.78
C TRP A 251 1.93 12.29 13.36
N GLU A 252 1.94 11.43 14.39
CA GLU A 252 3.14 10.64 14.68
C GLU A 252 3.37 9.67 13.51
N THR A 253 4.17 10.12 12.55
CA THR A 253 4.64 9.29 11.45
C THR A 253 5.77 8.40 11.97
N ALA A 254 5.75 7.11 11.64
CA ALA A 254 6.92 6.24 11.66
C ALA A 254 7.93 6.64 10.55
N SER A 255 8.18 7.96 10.40
CA SER A 255 9.14 8.55 9.48
C SER A 255 10.45 8.74 10.23
N GLU A 256 11.14 7.65 10.48
CA GLU A 256 12.60 7.73 10.63
C GLU A 256 13.21 7.55 9.25
N SER A 257 14.12 8.47 8.92
CA SER A 257 14.77 8.62 7.63
C SER A 257 15.37 7.30 7.14
N ASP A 258 15.04 6.90 5.90
CA ASP A 258 15.73 5.83 5.16
C ASP A 258 17.17 6.28 4.78
N ILE A 259 17.99 6.61 5.78
CA ILE A 259 19.45 6.77 5.65
C ILE A 259 20.06 5.56 6.36
N GLY A 260 19.89 4.39 5.75
CA GLY A 260 20.35 3.12 6.30
C GLY A 260 20.73 2.15 5.20
N ASN A 261 21.94 2.35 4.65
CA ASN A 261 22.83 1.33 4.09
C ASN A 261 22.21 0.14 3.31
N ASP A 262 21.56 0.40 2.17
CA ASP A 262 21.09 -0.66 1.25
C ASP A 262 21.94 -0.75 -0.04
N GLY A 263 23.16 -0.18 0.00
CA GLY A 263 24.06 -0.08 -1.15
C GLY A 263 25.17 -1.13 -1.19
N ARG A 264 25.26 -2.03 -0.22
CA ARG A 264 26.23 -3.13 -0.21
C ARG A 264 25.58 -4.36 0.43
N ASP A 265 25.75 -5.47 -0.27
CA ASP A 265 25.44 -6.84 0.16
C ASP A 265 24.00 -7.30 -0.12
N GLU A 266 23.78 -7.78 -1.34
CA GLU A 266 23.55 -9.22 -1.62
C GLU A 266 23.03 -9.36 -3.06
N MET A 267 23.94 -9.71 -3.98
CA MET A 267 23.56 -10.32 -5.25
C MET A 267 23.00 -11.72 -4.94
N GLY A 268 21.72 -11.78 -4.58
CA GLY A 268 20.97 -13.02 -4.58
C GLY A 268 20.64 -13.37 -6.02
N GLU A 269 21.26 -14.43 -6.53
CA GLU A 269 20.83 -15.11 -7.75
C GLU A 269 19.37 -15.53 -7.56
N GLU A 270 18.44 -14.86 -8.24
CA GLU A 270 17.09 -15.42 -8.43
C GLU A 270 17.27 -16.60 -9.40
N GLU A 271 17.20 -17.82 -8.87
CA GLU A 271 17.10 -19.04 -9.65
C GLU A 271 15.84 -18.96 -10.54
N ASP A 272 16.06 -18.80 -11.84
CA ASP A 272 15.02 -18.94 -12.86
C ASP A 272 14.62 -20.42 -12.94
N ASP A 273 13.42 -20.76 -12.44
CA ASP A 273 12.71 -21.99 -12.79
C ASP A 273 12.30 -21.93 -14.27
N GLU A 274 13.23 -22.23 -15.18
CA GLU A 274 12.90 -22.60 -16.55
C GLU A 274 12.51 -24.09 -16.58
N GLU A 275 11.20 -24.38 -16.52
CA GLU A 275 10.67 -25.67 -16.94
C GLU A 275 10.93 -25.86 -18.46
N GLU A 276 12.02 -26.55 -18.76
CA GLU A 276 12.42 -26.98 -20.10
C GLU A 276 11.48 -28.11 -20.57
N ASP A 277 10.46 -27.76 -21.37
CA ASP A 277 9.61 -28.71 -22.09
C ASP A 277 10.43 -29.43 -23.19
N LYS A 278 11.20 -30.44 -22.77
CA LYS A 278 11.85 -31.37 -23.69
C LYS A 278 10.82 -32.38 -24.21
N ARG A 279 10.24 -31.99 -25.33
CA ARG A 279 9.63 -32.83 -26.37
C ARG A 279 10.42 -34.14 -26.55
N VAL A 280 9.88 -35.24 -26.05
CA VAL A 280 10.38 -36.59 -26.35
C VAL A 280 9.83 -37.01 -27.71
N GLU A 281 10.64 -36.84 -28.76
CA GLU A 281 10.58 -37.66 -29.96
C GLU A 281 11.63 -38.78 -29.81
N LYS A 282 11.17 -40.00 -29.52
CA LYS A 282 11.66 -41.25 -30.11
C LYS A 282 10.76 -42.42 -29.75
#